data_AF-A0A939UH15-F1
#
_entry.id   AF-A0A939UH15-F1
#
_cell.length_a   1.000
_cell.length_b   1.000
_cell.length_c   1.000
_cell.angle_alpha   90.00
_cell.angle_beta   90.00
_cell.angle_gamma   90.00
#
_symmetry.space_group_name_H-M   'P 1'
#
loop_
_entity.id
_entity.type
_entity.pdbx_description
1 polymer ?
#
loop_
_entity_poly.entity_id
_entity_poly.type
_entity_poly.pdbx_seq_one_letter_code
_entity_poly.pdbx_strand_id
1 'polypeptide(L)'
;MKKILLITVIVLASLAMVLSLSACNSRNAKITVEPCWADNETLVYSIYDANNNVAPKVGTLTIELKANVGDDAKTLLYNEEERSYPSANVRVRESLSRENEFQIETTILASDYTVLATNKVYTDLNTADGNDSYTLQSYHDGNNYVYRVFYADGREGKSGKIKVGSSNYTDNEFLYYYVRCYKTDSVPSKTKIADPINNKAVEVSCSNGGTVTVQTEIQDTAKKIHGTVSCNKVTISLTDTPKGSGINV
;
A
#
# COMPACT_ATOMS: atom_id res chain seq x y z
N MET A 1 45.74 38.37 23.23
CA MET A 1 45.41 37.92 21.87
C MET A 1 45.16 36.40 21.75
N LYS A 2 45.95 35.52 22.37
CA LYS A 2 45.75 34.05 22.31
C LYS A 2 44.41 33.53 22.88
N LYS A 3 43.86 34.18 23.92
CA LYS A 3 42.59 33.76 24.55
C LYS A 3 41.35 34.10 23.72
N ILE A 4 41.40 35.18 22.94
CA ILE A 4 40.26 35.60 22.09
C ILE A 4 40.17 34.68 20.87
N LEU A 5 41.32 34.30 20.28
CA LEU A 5 41.37 33.38 19.14
C LEU A 5 40.80 31.99 19.49
N LEU A 6 41.07 31.50 20.71
CA LEU A 6 40.57 30.19 21.15
C LEU A 6 39.04 30.17 21.30
N ILE A 7 38.46 31.27 21.80
CA ILE A 7 37.00 31.38 21.96
C ILE A 7 36.32 31.45 20.59
N THR A 8 36.89 32.17 19.62
CA THR A 8 36.32 32.24 18.26
C THR A 8 36.37 30.89 17.54
N VAL A 9 37.45 30.12 17.73
CA VAL A 9 37.58 28.77 17.15
C VAL A 9 36.60 27.78 17.79
N ILE A 10 36.38 27.86 19.11
CA ILE A 10 35.42 26.99 19.81
C ILE A 10 33.98 27.33 19.40
N VAL A 11 33.65 28.61 19.21
CA VAL A 11 32.31 29.04 18.74
C VAL A 11 32.09 28.68 17.28
N LEU A 12 33.10 28.77 16.40
CA LEU A 12 32.96 28.28 15.02
C LEU A 12 32.85 26.75 14.95
N ALA A 13 33.58 26.01 15.81
CA ALA A 13 33.51 24.56 15.86
C ALA A 13 32.15 24.07 16.42
N SER A 14 31.58 24.76 17.41
CA SER A 14 30.24 24.43 17.91
C SER A 14 29.13 24.79 16.93
N LEU A 15 29.28 25.87 16.15
CA LEU A 15 28.33 26.21 15.08
C LEU A 15 28.42 25.24 13.89
N ALA A 16 29.63 24.76 13.56
CA ALA A 16 29.82 23.73 12.54
C ALA A 16 29.29 22.35 12.98
N MET A 17 29.38 22.00 14.27
CA MET A 17 28.79 20.75 14.79
C MET A 17 27.25 20.77 14.76
N VAL A 18 26.61 21.91 15.07
CA VAL A 18 25.13 22.03 14.98
C VAL A 18 24.64 22.00 13.52
N LEU A 19 25.43 22.50 12.57
CA LEU A 19 25.12 22.40 11.14
C LEU A 19 25.42 21.00 10.56
N SER A 20 26.37 20.24 11.13
CA SER A 20 26.59 18.84 10.74
C SER A 20 25.54 17.86 11.28
N LEU A 21 24.76 18.27 12.29
CA LEU A 21 23.65 17.48 12.85
C LEU A 21 22.30 17.72 12.16
N SER A 22 22.22 18.62 11.17
CA SER A 22 21.03 18.81 10.32
C SER A 22 21.20 18.28 8.88
N ALA A 23 22.35 17.66 8.58
CA ALA A 23 22.62 16.96 7.33
C ALA A 23 22.34 15.44 7.37
N CYS A 24 22.04 14.87 8.54
CA CYS A 24 21.30 13.61 8.64
C CYS A 24 19.78 13.89 8.68
N ASN A 25 19.31 14.73 7.76
CA ASN A 25 17.91 14.65 7.33
C ASN A 25 17.78 13.31 6.60
N SER A 26 17.46 12.25 7.34
CA SER A 26 16.84 11.04 6.80
C SER A 26 15.45 11.40 6.25
N ARG A 27 15.41 12.26 5.23
CA ARG A 27 14.27 12.46 4.32
C ARG A 27 13.95 11.19 3.53
N ASN A 28 14.78 10.16 3.68
CA ASN A 28 14.54 8.80 3.24
C ASN A 28 14.78 7.85 4.41
N ALA A 29 13.98 7.93 5.48
CA ALA A 29 13.60 6.69 6.15
C ALA A 29 12.73 5.89 5.17
N LYS A 30 13.32 5.51 4.02
CA LYS A 30 12.80 4.43 3.19
C LYS A 30 12.74 3.26 4.15
N ILE A 31 11.53 2.82 4.43
CA ILE A 31 11.27 1.53 5.03
C ILE A 31 12.01 0.53 4.11
N THR A 32 13.23 0.14 4.49
CA THR A 32 14.10 -0.79 3.76
C THR A 32 13.58 -2.19 3.97
N VAL A 33 12.37 -2.42 3.49
CA VAL A 33 11.70 -3.70 3.59
C VAL A 33 11.70 -4.23 2.17
N GLU A 34 12.56 -5.21 1.93
CA GLU A 34 12.51 -5.99 0.71
C GLU A 34 11.37 -7.00 0.86
N PRO A 35 10.37 -7.03 -0.04
CA PRO A 35 9.49 -8.19 -0.15
C PRO A 35 10.34 -9.40 -0.49
N CYS A 36 10.53 -10.26 0.50
CA CYS A 36 11.64 -11.21 0.52
C CYS A 36 11.36 -12.49 -0.30
N TRP A 37 10.77 -12.47 -1.50
CA TRP A 37 10.48 -13.77 -2.15
C TRP A 37 10.33 -13.81 -3.69
N ALA A 38 9.79 -12.82 -4.40
CA ALA A 38 9.74 -12.86 -5.87
C ALA A 38 9.58 -11.49 -6.53
N ASP A 39 10.25 -11.26 -7.67
CA ASP A 39 10.05 -10.06 -8.51
C ASP A 39 8.64 -10.01 -9.13
N ASN A 40 8.02 -11.17 -9.34
CA ASN A 40 6.66 -11.31 -9.82
C ASN A 40 5.96 -12.40 -9.00
N GLU A 41 4.75 -12.12 -8.54
CA GLU A 41 3.94 -13.05 -7.77
C GLU A 41 2.49 -12.95 -8.23
N THR A 42 1.82 -14.10 -8.37
CA THR A 42 0.38 -14.18 -8.60
C THR A 42 -0.22 -15.12 -7.57
N LEU A 43 -1.26 -14.66 -6.89
CA LEU A 43 -1.97 -15.44 -5.89
C LEU A 43 -3.45 -15.44 -6.13
N VAL A 44 -4.03 -16.60 -5.91
CA VAL A 44 -5.43 -16.86 -6.20
C VAL A 44 -6.07 -17.46 -4.97
N TYR A 45 -7.03 -16.75 -4.41
CA TYR A 45 -7.85 -17.17 -3.27
C TYR A 45 -9.25 -17.51 -3.75
N SER A 46 -9.79 -18.59 -3.19
CA SER A 46 -11.21 -18.93 -3.31
C SER A 46 -11.97 -18.36 -2.12
N ILE A 47 -13.11 -17.75 -2.38
CA ILE A 47 -14.01 -17.23 -1.35
C ILE A 47 -15.10 -18.26 -1.12
N TYR A 48 -15.33 -18.58 0.15
CA TYR A 48 -16.35 -19.51 0.62
C TYR A 48 -17.39 -18.76 1.46
N ASP A 49 -18.61 -19.30 1.50
CA ASP A 49 -19.64 -18.81 2.40
C ASP A 49 -19.35 -19.22 3.86
N ALA A 50 -20.14 -18.70 4.80
CA ALA A 50 -20.00 -19.01 6.23
C ALA A 50 -20.20 -20.50 6.57
N ASN A 51 -20.70 -21.30 5.63
CA ASN A 51 -20.94 -22.72 5.82
C ASN A 51 -19.74 -23.58 5.42
N ASN A 52 -18.66 -22.96 4.91
CA ASN A 52 -17.41 -23.64 4.52
C ASN A 52 -17.65 -24.81 3.55
N ASN A 53 -18.75 -24.77 2.80
CA ASN A 53 -19.12 -25.85 1.90
C ASN A 53 -18.11 -25.89 0.75
N VAL A 54 -17.53 -27.07 0.52
CA VAL A 54 -16.44 -27.31 -0.45
C VAL A 54 -16.87 -27.00 -1.90
N ALA A 55 -18.17 -26.86 -2.14
CA ALA A 55 -18.79 -26.20 -3.27
C ALA A 55 -20.17 -25.68 -2.82
N PRO A 56 -20.64 -24.50 -3.27
CA PRO A 56 -20.08 -23.69 -4.35
C PRO A 56 -19.08 -22.64 -3.86
N LYS A 57 -18.04 -22.40 -4.66
CA LYS A 57 -17.18 -21.23 -4.54
C LYS A 57 -18.02 -20.00 -4.88
N VAL A 58 -18.07 -19.01 -3.99
CA VAL A 58 -18.89 -17.81 -4.19
C VAL A 58 -18.12 -16.66 -4.82
N GLY A 59 -16.79 -16.79 -4.97
CA GLY A 59 -15.96 -15.75 -5.56
C GLY A 59 -14.47 -16.09 -5.63
N THR A 60 -13.71 -15.17 -6.22
CA THR A 60 -12.25 -15.23 -6.40
C THR A 60 -11.61 -13.93 -5.97
N LEU A 61 -10.43 -14.02 -5.35
CA LEU A 61 -9.50 -12.90 -5.22
C LEU A 61 -8.20 -13.28 -5.89
N THR A 62 -7.80 -12.52 -6.91
CA THR A 62 -6.50 -12.64 -7.58
C THR A 62 -5.67 -11.42 -7.24
N ILE A 63 -4.43 -11.62 -6.84
CA ILE A 63 -3.48 -10.55 -6.57
C ILE A 63 -2.21 -10.82 -7.34
N GLU A 64 -1.88 -9.90 -8.24
CA GLU A 64 -0.65 -9.88 -9.01
C GLU A 64 0.25 -8.77 -8.47
N LEU A 65 1.47 -9.13 -8.11
CA LEU A 65 2.48 -8.20 -7.69
C LEU A 65 3.66 -8.26 -8.64
N LYS A 66 4.17 -7.07 -8.98
CA LYS A 66 5.40 -6.89 -9.71
C LYS A 66 6.30 -5.90 -8.97
N ALA A 67 7.45 -6.36 -8.53
CA ALA A 67 8.53 -5.52 -8.03
C ALA A 67 9.43 -5.06 -9.19
N ASN A 68 10.27 -4.07 -8.93
CA ASN A 68 11.25 -3.52 -9.86
C ASN A 68 10.65 -3.15 -11.23
N VAL A 69 9.48 -2.49 -11.19
CA VAL A 69 8.77 -2.10 -12.42
C VAL A 69 9.58 -1.12 -13.28
N GLY A 70 9.60 -1.38 -14.60
CA GLY A 70 10.15 -0.47 -15.60
C GLY A 70 9.35 0.83 -15.70
N ASP A 71 9.95 1.87 -16.31
CA ASP A 71 9.36 3.21 -16.37
C ASP A 71 8.01 3.25 -17.12
N ASP A 72 7.81 2.33 -18.06
CA ASP A 72 6.56 2.11 -18.81
C ASP A 72 5.39 1.67 -17.92
N ALA A 73 5.67 1.07 -16.76
CA ALA A 73 4.67 0.60 -15.82
C ALA A 73 4.49 1.54 -14.61
N LYS A 74 5.07 2.75 -14.62
CA LYS A 74 5.01 3.75 -13.54
C LYS A 74 3.96 4.83 -13.77
N THR A 75 2.95 4.56 -14.59
CA THR A 75 1.87 5.51 -14.86
C THR A 75 0.51 4.97 -14.44
N LEU A 76 -0.34 5.89 -13.98
CA LEU A 76 -1.75 5.67 -13.63
C LEU A 76 -2.58 6.89 -14.03
N LEU A 77 -3.85 6.64 -14.36
CA LEU A 77 -4.81 7.70 -14.67
C LEU A 77 -5.21 8.47 -13.41
N TYR A 78 -5.25 9.78 -13.52
CA TYR A 78 -5.89 10.66 -12.56
C TYR A 78 -6.57 11.80 -13.30
N ASN A 79 -7.87 11.98 -13.08
CA ASN A 79 -8.68 12.95 -13.80
C ASN A 79 -8.59 12.79 -15.34
N GLU A 80 -8.73 11.54 -15.82
CA GLU A 80 -8.62 11.19 -17.26
C GLU A 80 -7.26 11.50 -17.89
N GLU A 81 -6.29 12.00 -17.12
CA GLU A 81 -4.93 12.28 -17.55
C GLU A 81 -3.97 11.20 -17.05
N GLU A 82 -3.04 10.80 -17.91
CA GLU A 82 -1.97 9.89 -17.50
C GLU A 82 -0.94 10.64 -16.65
N ARG A 83 -0.66 10.12 -15.46
CA ARG A 83 0.32 10.68 -14.56
C ARG A 83 1.44 9.70 -14.27
N SER A 84 2.68 10.20 -14.30
CA SER A 84 3.88 9.43 -13.98
C SER A 84 4.24 9.49 -12.50
N TYR A 85 4.68 8.36 -11.96
CA TYR A 85 5.14 8.16 -10.59
C TYR A 85 6.56 7.55 -10.59
N PRO A 86 7.61 8.35 -10.85
CA PRO A 86 8.96 7.83 -11.11
C PRO A 86 9.57 7.04 -9.95
N SER A 87 9.14 7.33 -8.71
CA SER A 87 9.57 6.64 -7.50
C SER A 87 8.90 5.28 -7.29
N ALA A 88 7.90 4.91 -8.10
CA ALA A 88 7.25 3.61 -7.99
C ALA A 88 8.24 2.50 -8.34
N ASN A 89 8.38 1.52 -7.46
CA ASN A 89 9.14 0.30 -7.70
C ASN A 89 8.29 -0.95 -7.51
N VAL A 90 7.05 -0.82 -7.04
CA VAL A 90 6.07 -1.91 -6.90
C VAL A 90 4.80 -1.52 -7.64
N ARG A 91 4.24 -2.47 -8.38
CA ARG A 91 2.89 -2.40 -8.94
C ARG A 91 2.09 -3.61 -8.49
N VAL A 92 0.90 -3.36 -7.95
CA VAL A 92 -0.04 -4.39 -7.54
C VAL A 92 -1.29 -4.28 -8.40
N ARG A 93 -1.82 -5.42 -8.84
CA ARG A 93 -3.15 -5.54 -9.42
C ARG A 93 -3.95 -6.52 -8.59
N GLU A 94 -5.14 -6.12 -8.20
CA GLU A 94 -6.06 -6.94 -7.42
C GLU A 94 -7.38 -7.06 -8.19
N SER A 95 -7.85 -8.29 -8.37
CA SER A 95 -9.14 -8.60 -8.96
C SER A 95 -9.94 -9.40 -7.94
N LEU A 96 -11.00 -8.80 -7.41
CA LEU A 96 -11.94 -9.44 -6.51
C LEU A 96 -13.27 -9.60 -7.23
N SER A 97 -13.79 -10.82 -7.30
CA SER A 97 -15.09 -11.10 -7.88
C SER A 97 -15.91 -11.92 -6.89
N ARG A 98 -17.16 -11.51 -6.70
CA ARG A 98 -18.17 -12.29 -5.99
C ARG A 98 -19.34 -12.52 -6.94
N GLU A 99 -19.66 -13.79 -7.15
CA GLU A 99 -20.57 -14.23 -8.20
C GLU A 99 -21.93 -13.53 -8.05
N ASN A 100 -22.40 -12.92 -9.14
CA ASN A 100 -23.67 -12.18 -9.22
C ASN A 100 -23.82 -11.00 -8.23
N GLU A 101 -22.77 -10.64 -7.48
CA GLU A 101 -22.82 -9.55 -6.50
C GLU A 101 -21.97 -8.36 -6.95
N PHE A 102 -20.66 -8.54 -7.15
CA PHE A 102 -19.79 -7.43 -7.54
C PHE A 102 -18.45 -7.90 -8.12
N GLN A 103 -17.76 -6.96 -8.78
CA GLN A 103 -16.36 -7.08 -9.18
C GLN A 103 -15.58 -5.82 -8.74
N ILE A 104 -14.34 -6.01 -8.33
CA ILE A 104 -13.40 -4.94 -7.99
C ILE A 104 -12.09 -5.19 -8.72
N GLU A 105 -11.63 -4.21 -9.48
CA GLU A 105 -10.32 -4.19 -10.11
C GLU A 105 -9.52 -3.01 -9.55
N THR A 106 -8.43 -3.29 -8.85
CA THR A 106 -7.57 -2.25 -8.25
C THR A 106 -6.18 -2.35 -8.85
N THR A 107 -5.62 -1.23 -9.29
CA THR A 107 -4.20 -1.11 -9.59
C THR A 107 -3.57 -0.09 -8.65
N ILE A 108 -2.46 -0.48 -8.02
CA ILE A 108 -1.73 0.33 -7.05
C ILE A 108 -0.30 0.48 -7.52
N LEU A 109 0.24 1.69 -7.46
CA LEU A 109 1.66 1.97 -7.56
C LEU A 109 2.19 2.33 -6.17
N ALA A 110 3.30 1.72 -5.79
CA ALA A 110 3.93 1.96 -4.50
C ALA A 110 5.45 2.14 -4.63
N SER A 111 6.02 2.90 -3.68
CA SER A 111 7.44 2.88 -3.37
C SER A 111 7.62 2.02 -2.11
N ASP A 112 8.11 0.80 -2.30
CA ASP A 112 8.23 -0.21 -1.27
C ASP A 112 6.84 -0.48 -0.63
N TYR A 113 6.62 0.01 0.58
CA TYR A 113 5.35 -0.14 1.31
C TYR A 113 4.47 1.11 1.29
N THR A 114 4.93 2.19 0.65
CA THR A 114 4.19 3.45 0.61
C THR A 114 3.42 3.54 -0.70
N VAL A 115 2.09 3.52 -0.61
CA VAL A 115 1.21 3.73 -1.76
C VAL A 115 1.44 5.13 -2.33
N LEU A 116 1.61 5.23 -3.65
CA LEU A 116 1.78 6.49 -4.36
C LEU A 116 0.50 6.89 -5.09
N ALA A 117 -0.17 5.92 -5.70
CA ALA A 117 -1.40 6.12 -6.44
C ALA A 117 -2.20 4.83 -6.60
N THR A 118 -3.51 5.01 -6.73
CA THR A 118 -4.47 3.91 -6.88
C THR A 118 -5.49 4.26 -7.95
N ASN A 119 -5.81 3.27 -8.78
CA ASN A 119 -7.00 3.28 -9.63
C ASN A 119 -7.84 2.06 -9.30
N LYS A 120 -9.05 2.26 -8.79
CA LYS A 120 -9.99 1.22 -8.39
C LYS A 120 -11.25 1.35 -9.20
N VAL A 121 -11.70 0.25 -9.79
CA VAL A 121 -12.99 0.13 -10.46
C VAL A 121 -13.83 -0.85 -9.65
N TYR A 122 -14.97 -0.38 -9.16
CA TYR A 122 -15.99 -1.19 -8.54
C TYR A 122 -17.17 -1.31 -9.51
N THR A 123 -17.57 -2.54 -9.78
CA THR A 123 -18.74 -2.88 -10.61
C THR A 123 -19.74 -3.60 -9.73
N ASP A 124 -20.91 -3.00 -9.53
CA ASP A 124 -22.04 -3.68 -8.91
C ASP A 124 -22.74 -4.56 -9.96
N LEU A 125 -22.93 -5.85 -9.65
CA LEU A 125 -23.59 -6.82 -10.52
C LEU A 125 -25.04 -7.08 -10.09
N ASN A 126 -25.46 -6.57 -8.93
CA ASN A 126 -26.82 -6.77 -8.41
C ASN A 126 -27.85 -5.87 -9.10
N THR A 127 -27.41 -4.77 -9.71
CA THR A 127 -28.28 -3.83 -10.40
C THR A 127 -28.13 -4.01 -11.91
N ALA A 128 -29.26 -4.16 -12.61
CA ALA A 128 -29.28 -4.35 -14.06
C ALA A 128 -28.60 -3.20 -14.85
N ASP A 129 -28.51 -2.02 -14.23
CA ASP A 129 -27.92 -0.81 -14.81
C ASP A 129 -26.55 -0.45 -14.21
N GLY A 130 -26.05 -1.21 -13.22
CA GLY A 130 -24.77 -0.94 -12.57
C GLY A 130 -24.68 0.41 -11.86
N ASN A 131 -25.81 0.97 -11.39
CA ASN A 131 -25.92 2.35 -10.89
C ASN A 131 -25.00 2.67 -9.69
N ASP A 132 -24.60 1.65 -8.93
CA ASP A 132 -23.66 1.81 -7.81
C ASP A 132 -22.19 1.54 -8.18
N SER A 133 -21.91 1.27 -9.45
CA SER A 133 -20.55 1.15 -9.97
C SER A 133 -19.82 2.49 -9.93
N TYR A 134 -18.53 2.45 -9.60
CA TYR A 134 -17.69 3.65 -9.55
C TYR A 134 -16.24 3.36 -9.92
N THR A 135 -15.54 4.40 -10.38
CA THR A 135 -14.09 4.43 -10.50
C THR A 135 -13.54 5.43 -9.49
N LEU A 136 -12.64 4.99 -8.62
CA LEU A 136 -11.86 5.80 -7.69
C LEU A 136 -10.44 5.94 -8.23
N GLN A 137 -10.03 7.18 -8.48
CA GLN A 137 -8.66 7.54 -8.82
C GLN A 137 -8.07 8.35 -7.67
N SER A 138 -6.87 7.99 -7.23
CA SER A 138 -6.20 8.69 -6.15
C SER A 138 -4.69 8.72 -6.29
N TYR A 139 -4.08 9.68 -5.62
CA TYR A 139 -2.65 9.76 -5.42
C TYR A 139 -2.31 10.43 -4.10
N HIS A 140 -1.09 10.18 -3.61
CA HIS A 140 -0.56 10.81 -2.41
C HIS A 140 0.35 11.99 -2.79
N ASP A 141 0.05 13.18 -2.26
CA ASP A 141 0.84 14.40 -2.51
C ASP A 141 1.98 14.64 -1.49
N GLY A 142 2.25 13.62 -0.66
CA GLY A 142 3.25 13.65 0.40
C GLY A 142 2.68 13.99 1.78
N ASN A 143 1.45 14.51 1.89
CA ASN A 143 0.77 14.64 3.19
C ASN A 143 -0.73 14.32 3.13
N ASN A 144 -1.31 14.33 1.92
CA ASN A 144 -2.72 14.10 1.70
C ASN A 144 -2.94 12.98 0.68
N TYR A 145 -4.01 12.23 0.92
CA TYR A 145 -4.66 11.38 -0.07
C TYR A 145 -5.59 12.25 -0.90
N VAL A 146 -5.24 12.47 -2.17
CA VAL A 146 -6.03 13.25 -3.11
C VAL A 146 -6.83 12.27 -3.96
N TYR A 147 -8.15 12.45 -4.02
CA TYR A 147 -9.03 11.46 -4.66
C TYR A 147 -10.10 12.09 -5.54
N ARG A 148 -10.58 11.28 -6.49
CA ARG A 148 -11.75 11.55 -7.31
C ARG A 148 -12.52 10.25 -7.56
N VAL A 149 -13.84 10.32 -7.44
CA VAL A 149 -14.78 9.24 -7.67
C VAL A 149 -15.64 9.62 -8.86
N PHE A 150 -15.73 8.72 -9.83
CA PHE A 150 -16.60 8.81 -11.00
C PHE A 150 -17.64 7.71 -10.89
N TYR A 151 -18.92 8.04 -10.99
CA TYR A 151 -19.99 7.06 -10.93
C TYR A 151 -20.45 6.70 -12.35
N ALA A 152 -20.76 5.42 -12.57
CA ALA A 152 -21.14 4.92 -13.88
C ALA A 152 -22.49 5.49 -14.38
N ASP A 153 -23.40 5.82 -13.45
CA ASP A 153 -24.71 6.41 -13.72
C ASP A 153 -24.66 7.91 -14.12
N GLY A 154 -23.46 8.49 -14.15
CA GLY A 154 -23.26 9.90 -14.50
C GLY A 154 -23.63 10.90 -13.39
N ARG A 155 -23.95 10.44 -12.17
CA ARG A 155 -24.15 11.36 -11.03
C ARG A 155 -22.86 12.11 -10.70
N GLU A 156 -23.00 13.28 -10.08
CA GLU A 156 -21.86 14.14 -9.78
C GLU A 156 -20.80 13.38 -8.97
N GLY A 157 -19.58 13.36 -9.51
CA GLY A 157 -18.45 12.70 -8.89
C GLY A 157 -18.01 13.41 -7.61
N LYS A 158 -17.45 12.64 -6.67
CA LYS A 158 -16.87 13.19 -5.45
C LYS A 158 -15.39 13.44 -5.65
N SER A 159 -14.85 14.55 -5.17
CA SER A 159 -13.39 14.74 -5.10
C SER A 159 -13.01 15.41 -3.78
N GLY A 160 -11.75 15.23 -3.39
CA GLY A 160 -11.29 15.83 -2.14
C GLY A 160 -9.84 15.50 -1.80
N LYS A 161 -9.46 15.98 -0.61
CA LYS A 161 -8.16 15.73 0.00
C LYS A 161 -8.36 15.31 1.44
N ILE A 162 -7.78 14.18 1.81
CA ILE A 162 -7.80 13.64 3.17
C ILE A 162 -6.39 13.72 3.73
N LYS A 163 -6.22 14.36 4.89
CA LYS A 163 -4.92 14.44 5.56
C LYS A 163 -4.55 13.09 6.17
N VAL A 164 -3.66 12.35 5.52
CA VAL A 164 -3.13 11.06 6.01
C VAL A 164 -1.77 11.22 6.71
N GLY A 165 -1.06 12.33 6.48
CA GLY A 165 0.29 12.55 6.99
C GLY A 165 1.36 12.14 5.99
N SER A 166 2.62 12.44 6.33
CA SER A 166 3.76 12.21 5.43
C SER A 166 4.41 10.84 5.55
N SER A 167 3.93 10.00 6.45
CA SER A 167 4.43 8.65 6.69
C SER A 167 3.33 7.78 7.30
N ASN A 168 3.55 6.46 7.30
CA ASN A 168 2.66 5.47 7.92
C ASN A 168 1.21 5.59 7.45
N TYR A 169 1.04 5.63 6.12
CA TYR A 169 -0.25 5.57 5.47
C TYR A 169 -0.25 4.50 4.40
N THR A 170 -1.44 4.01 4.08
CA THR A 170 -1.66 3.05 3.01
C THR A 170 -3.10 3.14 2.51
N ASP A 171 -3.36 2.55 1.37
CA ASP A 171 -4.71 2.29 0.88
C ASP A 171 -5.22 0.97 1.48
N ASN A 172 -6.54 0.82 1.60
CA ASN A 172 -7.18 -0.31 2.27
C ASN A 172 -6.89 -1.64 1.55
N GLU A 173 -6.92 -1.60 0.23
CA GLU A 173 -6.61 -2.70 -0.68
C GLU A 173 -5.15 -3.16 -0.50
N PHE A 174 -4.24 -2.20 -0.34
CA PHE A 174 -2.82 -2.50 -0.12
C PHE A 174 -2.52 -3.05 1.29
N LEU A 175 -3.48 -3.05 2.24
CA LEU A 175 -3.29 -3.71 3.55
C LEU A 175 -3.03 -5.20 3.39
N TYR A 176 -3.49 -5.82 2.31
CA TYR A 176 -3.18 -7.22 2.05
C TYR A 176 -1.67 -7.45 1.89
N TYR A 177 -1.00 -6.49 1.28
CA TYR A 177 0.45 -6.47 1.20
C TYR A 177 1.09 -6.32 2.59
N TYR A 178 0.38 -5.65 3.50
CA TYR A 178 0.81 -5.52 4.87
C TYR A 178 0.62 -6.75 5.75
N VAL A 179 -0.16 -7.78 5.38
CA VAL A 179 -0.36 -8.98 6.24
C VAL A 179 0.67 -10.08 5.93
N ARG A 180 1.53 -9.85 4.94
CA ARG A 180 2.54 -10.80 4.44
C ARG A 180 3.87 -10.70 5.16
N CYS A 181 4.63 -11.79 5.07
CA CYS A 181 5.99 -11.96 5.59
C CYS A 181 6.93 -10.74 5.47
N TYR A 182 7.24 -10.07 6.59
CA TYR A 182 8.25 -9.00 6.70
C TYR A 182 9.59 -9.48 7.24
N LYS A 183 10.69 -8.76 6.98
CA LYS A 183 11.84 -8.75 7.89
C LYS A 183 11.41 -8.27 9.28
N THR A 184 12.04 -8.78 10.33
CA THR A 184 11.55 -8.75 11.71
C THR A 184 11.39 -7.34 12.34
N ASP A 185 11.91 -6.30 11.68
CA ASP A 185 12.26 -5.04 12.33
C ASP A 185 11.44 -3.83 11.82
N SER A 186 10.38 -4.05 11.02
CA SER A 186 9.79 -2.97 10.20
C SER A 186 8.26 -2.87 10.18
N VAL A 187 7.58 -3.44 11.18
CA VAL A 187 6.12 -3.31 11.31
C VAL A 187 5.81 -1.97 11.99
N PRO A 188 5.17 -0.99 11.32
CA PRO A 188 4.73 0.22 12.00
C PRO A 188 3.70 -0.15 13.08
N SER A 189 3.67 0.54 14.22
CA SER A 189 2.69 0.27 15.27
C SER A 189 1.28 0.75 14.91
N LYS A 190 1.18 1.65 13.93
CA LYS A 190 -0.06 2.27 13.45
C LYS A 190 0.09 2.63 11.98
N THR A 191 -1.00 2.55 11.23
CA THR A 191 -1.09 3.10 9.88
C THR A 191 -2.41 3.83 9.67
N LYS A 192 -2.43 4.80 8.75
CA LYS A 192 -3.63 5.55 8.38
C LYS A 192 -4.15 5.09 7.02
N ILE A 193 -5.44 4.82 6.97
CA ILE A 193 -6.16 4.44 5.75
C ILE A 193 -7.10 5.58 5.39
N ALA A 194 -7.02 6.04 4.14
CA ALA A 194 -7.97 7.02 3.63
C ALA A 194 -9.33 6.36 3.35
N ASP A 195 -10.40 7.04 3.78
CA ASP A 195 -11.78 6.68 3.51
C ASP A 195 -12.40 7.79 2.65
N PRO A 196 -12.29 7.70 1.32
CA PRO A 196 -12.83 8.71 0.40
C PRO A 196 -14.35 8.79 0.44
N ILE A 197 -15.04 7.70 0.80
CA ILE A 197 -16.50 7.67 0.91
C ILE A 197 -16.97 8.53 2.08
N ASN A 198 -16.33 8.39 3.25
CA ASN A 198 -16.67 9.20 4.43
C ASN A 198 -15.80 10.45 4.61
N ASN A 199 -14.88 10.71 3.68
CA ASN A 199 -13.96 11.86 3.70
C ASN A 199 -13.13 11.98 5.00
N LYS A 200 -12.57 10.87 5.48
CA LYS A 200 -11.77 10.81 6.71
C LYS A 200 -10.56 9.91 6.56
N ALA A 201 -9.56 10.09 7.42
CA ALA A 201 -8.51 9.10 7.63
C ALA A 201 -8.85 8.28 8.86
N VAL A 202 -8.74 6.96 8.77
CA VAL A 202 -8.91 6.06 9.91
C VAL A 202 -7.55 5.50 10.30
N GLU A 203 -7.19 5.65 11.57
CA GLU A 203 -5.96 5.09 12.11
C GLU A 203 -6.25 3.67 12.59
N VAL A 204 -5.49 2.71 12.07
CA VAL A 204 -5.56 1.31 12.49
C VAL A 204 -4.29 0.93 13.24
N SER A 205 -4.47 0.12 14.28
CA SER A 205 -3.35 -0.43 15.04
C SER A 205 -2.76 -1.63 14.31
N CYS A 206 -1.44 -1.68 14.29
CA CYS A 206 -0.67 -2.76 13.69
C CYS A 206 0.19 -3.39 14.78
N SER A 207 0.20 -4.72 14.85
CA SER A 207 1.01 -5.45 15.82
C SER A 207 1.77 -6.59 15.16
N ASN A 208 2.92 -6.94 15.74
CA ASN A 208 3.66 -8.12 15.34
C ASN A 208 2.90 -9.37 15.82
N GLY A 209 2.39 -10.15 14.87
CA GLY A 209 1.71 -11.42 15.09
C GLY A 209 2.65 -12.63 15.24
N GLY A 210 3.96 -12.39 15.37
CA GLY A 210 5.00 -13.42 15.53
C GLY A 210 5.76 -13.73 14.24
N THR A 211 6.83 -14.50 14.36
CA THR A 211 7.65 -14.94 13.22
C THR A 211 7.12 -16.26 12.65
N VAL A 212 6.91 -16.31 11.34
CA VAL A 212 6.51 -17.48 10.57
C VAL A 212 7.67 -17.87 9.67
N THR A 213 7.92 -19.17 9.51
CA THR A 213 8.89 -19.70 8.54
C THR A 213 8.14 -20.22 7.34
N VAL A 214 8.40 -19.66 6.17
CA VAL A 214 7.79 -20.08 4.91
C VAL A 214 8.80 -20.85 4.08
N GLN A 215 8.38 -22.00 3.56
CA GLN A 215 9.12 -22.76 2.56
C GLN A 215 8.87 -22.12 1.20
N THR A 216 9.91 -21.70 0.51
CA THR A 216 9.79 -21.03 -0.79
C THR A 216 10.74 -21.64 -1.82
N GLU A 217 10.36 -21.55 -3.10
CA GLU A 217 11.26 -21.82 -4.23
C GLU A 217 12.03 -20.53 -4.54
N ILE A 218 13.31 -20.49 -4.18
CA ILE A 218 14.21 -19.40 -4.55
C ILE A 218 14.75 -19.74 -5.94
N GLN A 219 14.46 -18.91 -6.94
CA GLN A 219 15.16 -18.97 -8.22
C GLN A 219 16.50 -18.28 -8.08
N ASP A 220 17.57 -19.07 -7.95
CA ASP A 220 18.92 -18.60 -8.23
C ASP A 220 19.35 -19.19 -9.57
N THR A 221 19.64 -18.30 -10.52
CA THR A 221 20.29 -18.52 -11.82
C THR A 221 20.49 -20.00 -12.22
N ALA A 222 19.41 -20.63 -12.69
CA ALA A 222 19.31 -21.99 -13.25
C ALA A 222 19.16 -23.19 -12.29
N LYS A 223 18.97 -22.99 -10.98
CA LYS A 223 18.52 -24.06 -10.05
C LYS A 223 17.35 -23.62 -9.19
N LYS A 224 16.34 -24.49 -9.09
CA LYS A 224 15.29 -24.40 -8.07
C LYS A 224 15.91 -24.80 -6.73
N ILE A 225 16.07 -23.85 -5.81
CA ILE A 225 16.53 -24.12 -4.45
C ILE A 225 15.32 -23.96 -3.53
N HIS A 226 14.98 -25.00 -2.78
CA HIS A 226 14.01 -24.90 -1.70
C HIS A 226 14.71 -24.25 -0.50
N GLY A 227 14.23 -23.08 -0.08
CA GLY A 227 14.77 -22.33 1.05
C GLY A 227 13.69 -22.01 2.09
N THR A 228 14.11 -21.79 3.33
CA THR A 228 13.25 -21.27 4.41
C THR A 228 13.52 -19.80 4.63
N VAL A 229 12.48 -18.97 4.59
CA VAL A 229 12.55 -17.55 4.95
C VAL A 229 11.72 -17.34 6.22
N SER A 230 12.33 -16.74 7.25
CA SER A 230 11.62 -16.32 8.45
C SER A 230 11.10 -14.89 8.28
N CYS A 231 9.85 -14.67 8.66
CA CYS A 231 9.16 -13.42 8.42
C CYS A 231 8.19 -13.07 9.55
N ASN A 232 7.96 -11.78 9.85
CA ASN A 232 6.91 -11.42 10.82
C ASN A 232 5.54 -11.35 10.15
N LYS A 233 4.53 -11.92 10.82
CA LYS A 233 3.13 -11.71 10.53
C LYS A 233 2.73 -10.35 11.10
N VAL A 234 1.95 -9.57 10.36
CA VAL A 234 1.33 -8.35 10.91
C VAL A 234 -0.14 -8.62 11.14
N THR A 235 -0.61 -8.21 12.31
CA THR A 235 -2.02 -8.24 12.65
C THR A 235 -2.56 -6.82 12.57
N ILE A 236 -3.64 -6.66 11.81
CA ILE A 236 -4.38 -5.40 11.69
C ILE A 236 -5.76 -5.63 12.31
N SER A 237 -6.20 -4.69 13.15
CA SER A 237 -7.54 -4.70 13.73
C SER A 237 -8.57 -4.29 12.67
N LEU A 238 -9.26 -5.27 12.08
CA LEU A 238 -10.25 -5.04 11.01
C LEU A 238 -11.52 -4.32 11.50
N THR A 239 -11.78 -4.30 12.81
CA THR A 239 -12.88 -3.49 13.37
C THR A 239 -12.66 -1.99 13.17
N ASP A 240 -11.40 -1.61 12.98
CA ASP A 240 -10.96 -0.23 12.85
C ASP A 240 -10.80 0.17 11.38
N THR A 241 -10.99 -0.73 10.43
CA THR A 241 -10.97 -0.37 9.00
C THR A 241 -12.30 0.26 8.58
N PRO A 242 -12.31 1.13 7.56
CA PRO A 242 -13.55 1.63 6.97
C PRO A 242 -14.47 0.47 6.52
N LYS A 243 -15.61 0.28 7.20
CA LYS A 243 -16.62 -0.71 6.80
C LYS A 243 -17.20 -0.33 5.43
N GLY A 244 -17.10 -1.25 4.47
CA GLY A 244 -17.73 -1.13 3.15
C GLY A 244 -16.80 -0.86 1.96
N SER A 245 -15.47 -1.01 2.07
CA SER A 245 -14.58 -0.77 0.91
C SER A 245 -13.28 -1.56 0.85
N GLY A 246 -13.14 -2.70 1.54
CA GLY A 246 -12.08 -3.66 1.24
C GLY A 246 -11.82 -4.66 2.36
N ILE A 247 -11.56 -5.88 1.89
CA ILE A 247 -11.12 -7.13 2.55
C ILE A 247 -11.53 -7.28 4.03
N ASN A 248 -12.63 -8.01 4.24
CA ASN A 248 -12.77 -8.82 5.45
C ASN A 248 -11.77 -9.98 5.32
N VAL A 249 -10.81 -10.08 6.24
CA VAL A 249 -10.01 -11.30 6.45
C VAL A 249 -10.64 -12.08 7.60
#